data_AF-A0A3E4UFB7-F1
#
_entry.id   AF-A0A3E4UFB7-F1
#
_cell.length_a   1.000
_cell.length_b   1.000
_cell.length_c   1.000
_cell.angle_alpha   90.00
_cell.angle_beta   90.00
_cell.angle_gamma   90.00
#
_symmetry.space_group_name_H-M   'P 1'
#
loop_
_entity.id
_entity.type
_entity.pdbx_description
1 polymer ?
#
loop_
_entity_poly.entity_id
_entity_poly.type
_entity_poly.pdbx_seq_one_letter_code
_entity_poly.pdbx_strand_id
1 'polypeptide(L)'
;MKSKGKDSFTGHLLFWCIVIVFAAAYMINFKLPLNNSNYTTRIWGWAECGVCILAVIGIVKTRYFSISRVITAFILGGICYFSILLNVNFTTAVSTALPVIICYYGGCAYFSKCAGREEVSRFDFKTYLKQICLGLCLALPFAAVNTAYFVLQGGIQFISPLNAAVEALNPGISEEIIFRFAVLGFCSFYLKERMSECAYTVYSCILMVIPHSLIHLPDAILESPASALFLFITTCLIFGLPMAVLMKKKGLRSAVAFHWCIDFMRFLFGY
;
A
#
# COMPACT_ATOMS: atom_id res chain seq x y z
N MET A 1 -20.16 -4.23 32.86
CA MET A 1 -20.44 -4.59 31.45
C MET A 1 -20.65 -3.32 30.64
N LYS A 2 -19.60 -2.78 29.99
CA LYS A 2 -19.73 -1.60 29.12
C LYS A 2 -20.15 -2.05 27.71
N SER A 3 -21.34 -1.62 27.27
CA SER A 3 -21.65 -1.10 25.92
C SER A 3 -21.01 -1.76 24.67
N LYS A 4 -20.87 -3.09 24.61
CA LYS A 4 -20.32 -3.76 23.41
C LYS A 4 -21.09 -3.44 22.11
N GLY A 5 -22.40 -3.17 22.18
CA GLY A 5 -23.23 -2.86 21.01
C GLY A 5 -22.96 -1.49 20.37
N LYS A 6 -22.74 -0.43 21.17
CA LYS A 6 -22.53 0.94 20.68
C LYS A 6 -21.14 1.12 20.04
N ASP A 7 -20.14 0.47 20.62
CA ASP A 7 -18.78 0.48 20.09
C ASP A 7 -18.71 -0.29 18.76
N SER A 8 -19.44 -1.41 18.65
CA SER A 8 -19.62 -2.17 17.41
C SER A 8 -20.20 -1.33 16.28
N PHE A 9 -21.33 -0.66 16.54
CA PHE A 9 -21.99 0.20 15.55
C PHE A 9 -21.05 1.32 15.05
N THR A 10 -20.30 1.94 15.96
CA THR A 10 -19.38 3.03 15.63
C THR A 10 -18.23 2.56 14.73
N GLY A 11 -17.73 1.34 14.92
CA GLY A 11 -16.70 0.74 14.06
C GLY A 11 -17.18 0.51 12.63
N HIS A 12 -18.39 -0.05 12.47
CA HIS A 12 -19.00 -0.24 11.13
C HIS A 12 -19.30 1.08 10.43
N LEU A 13 -19.81 2.07 11.17
CA LEU A 13 -20.09 3.40 10.62
C LEU A 13 -18.80 4.06 10.07
N LEU A 14 -17.71 4.02 10.83
CA LEU A 14 -16.43 4.59 10.40
C LEU A 14 -15.90 3.92 9.12
N PHE A 15 -15.99 2.58 9.03
CA PHE A 15 -15.64 1.85 7.81
C PHE A 15 -16.44 2.35 6.60
N TRP A 16 -17.77 2.43 6.72
CA TRP A 16 -18.62 2.88 5.62
C TRP A 16 -18.40 4.35 5.25
N CYS A 17 -18.12 5.23 6.22
CA CYS A 17 -17.74 6.60 5.92
C CYS A 17 -16.49 6.68 5.03
N ILE A 18 -15.46 5.87 5.31
CA ILE A 18 -14.23 5.83 4.49
C ILE A 18 -14.54 5.34 3.08
N VAL A 19 -15.32 4.26 2.96
CA VAL A 19 -15.72 3.68 1.67
C VAL A 19 -16.53 4.71 0.85
N ILE A 20 -17.48 5.40 1.47
CA ILE A 20 -18.31 6.41 0.80
C ILE A 20 -17.47 7.60 0.36
N VAL A 21 -16.55 8.10 1.20
CA VAL A 21 -15.66 9.21 0.85
C VAL A 21 -14.76 8.83 -0.33
N PHE A 22 -14.17 7.63 -0.32
CA PHE A 22 -13.36 7.14 -1.44
C PHE A 22 -14.20 6.97 -2.71
N ALA A 23 -15.37 6.35 -2.61
CA ALA A 23 -16.28 6.17 -3.76
C ALA A 23 -16.73 7.52 -4.34
N ALA A 24 -17.06 8.50 -3.51
CA ALA A 24 -17.39 9.84 -3.95
C ALA A 24 -16.21 10.50 -4.68
N ALA A 25 -14.99 10.42 -4.13
CA ALA A 25 -13.79 10.93 -4.80
C ALA A 25 -13.55 10.23 -6.14
N TYR A 26 -13.71 8.91 -6.19
CA TYR A 26 -13.58 8.11 -7.41
C TYR A 26 -14.59 8.52 -8.48
N MET A 27 -15.85 8.76 -8.11
CA MET A 27 -16.89 9.22 -9.04
C MET A 27 -16.69 10.67 -9.48
N ILE A 28 -16.23 11.55 -8.58
CA ILE A 28 -15.91 12.94 -8.90
C ILE A 28 -14.72 13.02 -9.86
N ASN A 29 -13.78 12.09 -9.78
CA ASN A 29 -12.65 12.00 -10.70
C ASN A 29 -13.13 12.03 -12.16
N PHE A 30 -14.12 11.23 -12.55
CA PHE A 30 -14.61 11.24 -13.94
C PHE A 30 -15.29 12.53 -14.38
N LYS A 31 -15.76 13.38 -13.44
CA LYS A 31 -16.51 14.60 -13.73
C LYS A 31 -15.65 15.85 -13.85
N LEU A 32 -14.49 15.89 -13.19
CA LEU A 32 -13.62 17.07 -13.21
C LEU A 32 -12.73 17.07 -14.47
N PRO A 33 -12.52 18.24 -15.09
CA PRO A 33 -11.64 18.37 -16.25
C PRO A 33 -10.20 17.98 -15.88
N LEU A 34 -9.50 17.38 -16.84
CA LEU A 34 -8.09 17.00 -16.70
C LEU A 34 -7.20 18.18 -17.09
N ASN A 35 -6.33 18.62 -16.18
CA ASN A 35 -5.34 19.67 -16.43
C ASN A 35 -3.96 19.01 -16.66
N ASN A 36 -3.68 18.56 -17.88
CA ASN A 36 -2.42 17.88 -18.28
C ASN A 36 -2.07 16.62 -17.45
N SER A 37 -3.08 15.89 -16.98
CA SER A 37 -2.94 14.63 -16.24
C SER A 37 -3.98 13.63 -16.78
N ASN A 38 -3.96 12.39 -16.30
CA ASN A 38 -4.96 11.37 -16.63
C ASN A 38 -5.79 11.00 -15.39
N TYR A 39 -6.89 10.26 -15.59
CA TYR A 39 -7.81 9.96 -14.50
C TYR A 39 -7.14 9.09 -13.42
N THR A 40 -6.24 8.19 -13.81
CA THR A 40 -5.49 7.29 -12.93
C THR A 40 -4.54 8.06 -12.01
N THR A 41 -3.70 8.92 -12.57
CA THR A 41 -2.71 9.71 -11.83
C THR A 41 -3.39 10.67 -10.85
N ARG A 42 -4.51 11.29 -11.24
CA ARG A 42 -5.24 12.19 -10.35
C ARG A 42 -5.86 11.46 -9.15
N ILE A 43 -6.56 10.34 -9.37
CA ILE A 43 -7.14 9.60 -8.24
C ILE A 43 -6.07 8.97 -7.36
N TRP A 44 -4.93 8.56 -7.93
CA TRP A 44 -3.77 8.11 -7.20
C TRP A 44 -3.31 9.17 -6.19
N GLY A 45 -3.04 10.38 -6.68
CA GLY A 45 -2.62 11.49 -5.82
C GLY A 45 -3.65 11.86 -4.76
N TRP A 46 -4.96 11.79 -5.09
CA TRP A 46 -6.02 12.03 -4.11
C TRP A 46 -6.08 10.95 -3.02
N ALA A 47 -5.92 9.68 -3.39
CA ALA A 47 -5.88 8.57 -2.46
C ALA A 47 -4.66 8.65 -1.54
N GLU A 48 -3.47 8.94 -2.08
CA GLU A 48 -2.26 9.17 -1.30
C GLU A 48 -2.42 10.33 -0.31
N CYS A 49 -2.98 11.47 -0.77
CA CYS A 49 -3.28 12.61 0.10
C CYS A 49 -4.25 12.21 1.23
N GLY A 50 -5.29 11.45 0.90
CA GLY A 50 -6.26 10.96 1.88
C GLY A 50 -5.61 10.10 2.96
N VAL A 51 -4.75 9.16 2.57
CA VAL A 51 -4.02 8.32 3.53
C VAL A 51 -3.00 9.14 4.34
N CYS A 52 -2.31 10.11 3.72
CA CYS A 52 -1.41 11.02 4.43
C CYS A 52 -2.16 11.83 5.50
N ILE A 53 -3.36 12.33 5.21
CA ILE A 53 -4.21 13.03 6.18
C ILE A 53 -4.53 12.10 7.35
N LEU A 54 -4.93 10.85 7.07
CA LEU A 54 -5.17 9.86 8.13
C LEU A 54 -3.91 9.60 8.96
N ALA A 55 -2.75 9.44 8.32
CA ALA A 55 -1.47 9.25 9.00
C ALA A 55 -1.12 10.43 9.91
N VAL A 56 -1.28 11.68 9.45
CA VAL A 56 -1.07 12.90 10.25
C VAL A 56 -2.02 12.95 11.45
N ILE A 57 -3.31 12.62 11.25
CA ILE A 57 -4.27 12.51 12.36
C ILE A 57 -3.78 11.48 13.39
N GLY A 58 -3.23 10.35 12.94
CA GLY A 58 -2.63 9.33 13.80
C GLY A 58 -1.46 9.85 14.62
N ILE A 59 -0.52 10.57 13.98
CA ILE A 59 0.64 11.18 14.64
C ILE A 59 0.20 12.13 15.74
N VAL A 60 -0.70 13.08 15.41
CA VAL A 60 -1.19 14.09 16.35
C VAL A 60 -1.97 13.45 17.50
N LYS A 61 -2.86 12.51 17.20
CA LYS A 61 -3.76 11.91 18.20
C LYS A 61 -3.04 10.99 19.18
N THR A 62 -2.07 10.22 18.70
CA THR A 62 -1.32 9.31 19.57
C THR A 62 -0.22 10.01 20.35
N ARG A 63 0.17 11.23 19.93
CA ARG A 63 1.33 11.99 20.45
C ARG A 63 2.59 11.13 20.51
N TYR A 64 2.72 10.21 19.55
CA TYR A 64 3.82 9.26 19.47
C TYR A 64 5.09 9.95 18.98
N PHE A 65 6.19 9.80 19.74
CA PHE A 65 7.51 10.27 19.32
C PHE A 65 8.55 9.16 19.41
N SER A 66 9.26 8.90 18.31
CA SER A 66 10.41 8.01 18.29
C SER A 66 11.40 8.42 17.20
N ILE A 67 12.59 8.88 17.61
CA ILE A 67 13.65 9.30 16.68
C ILE A 67 14.08 8.15 15.75
N SER A 68 14.14 6.92 16.27
CA SER A 68 14.48 5.74 15.46
C SER A 68 13.48 5.52 14.33
N ARG A 69 12.19 5.78 14.57
CA ARG A 69 11.15 5.65 13.54
C ARG A 69 11.17 6.82 12.57
N VAL A 70 11.50 8.03 13.02
CA VAL A 70 11.75 9.17 12.13
C VAL A 70 12.90 8.84 11.17
N ILE A 71 14.05 8.41 11.69
CA ILE A 71 15.21 8.02 10.86
C ILE A 71 14.82 6.94 9.85
N THR A 72 14.11 5.91 10.27
CA THR A 72 13.66 4.83 9.36
C THR A 72 12.71 5.37 8.27
N ALA A 73 11.80 6.28 8.62
CA ALA A 73 10.89 6.92 7.67
C ALA A 73 11.68 7.67 6.58
N PHE A 74 12.67 8.46 6.99
CA PHE A 74 13.54 9.21 6.07
C PHE A 74 14.41 8.29 5.21
N ILE A 75 14.92 7.18 5.75
CA ILE A 75 15.67 6.20 4.94
C ILE A 75 14.76 5.59 3.88
N LEU A 76 13.56 5.13 4.24
CA LEU A 76 12.62 4.51 3.29
C LEU A 76 12.13 5.51 2.24
N GLY A 77 11.81 6.73 2.65
CA GLY A 77 11.47 7.82 1.73
C GLY A 77 12.63 8.19 0.82
N GLY A 78 13.86 8.23 1.33
CA GLY A 78 15.08 8.47 0.56
C GLY A 78 15.33 7.38 -0.49
N ILE A 79 15.11 6.11 -0.16
CA ILE A 79 15.22 5.01 -1.13
C ILE A 79 14.22 5.20 -2.28
N CYS A 80 12.96 5.52 -1.97
CA CYS A 80 11.94 5.79 -2.99
C CYS A 80 12.30 7.03 -3.83
N TYR A 81 12.79 8.09 -3.18
CA TYR A 81 13.28 9.31 -3.84
C TYR A 81 14.37 8.99 -4.86
N PHE A 82 15.42 8.27 -4.46
CA PHE A 82 16.52 7.93 -5.37
C PHE A 82 16.09 6.98 -6.49
N SER A 83 15.24 5.99 -6.18
CA SER A 83 14.67 5.08 -7.18
C SER A 83 13.94 5.83 -8.31
N ILE A 84 13.17 6.86 -7.97
CA ILE A 84 12.43 7.68 -8.94
C ILE A 84 13.32 8.74 -9.60
N LEU A 85 14.21 9.40 -8.85
CA LEU A 85 15.08 10.46 -9.38
C LEU A 85 15.98 9.95 -10.51
N LEU A 86 16.42 8.70 -10.43
CA LEU A 86 17.26 8.07 -11.43
C LEU A 86 16.55 7.82 -12.78
N ASN A 87 15.21 7.74 -12.78
CA ASN A 87 14.43 7.29 -13.94
C ASN A 87 13.39 8.32 -14.44
N VAL A 88 12.98 9.29 -13.61
CA VAL A 88 11.84 10.17 -13.89
C VAL A 88 12.21 11.65 -13.76
N ASN A 89 11.95 12.29 -12.61
CA ASN A 89 12.30 13.69 -12.35
C ASN A 89 12.24 14.01 -10.84
N PHE A 90 12.79 15.18 -10.48
CA PHE A 90 12.84 15.66 -9.11
C PHE A 90 11.45 15.82 -8.46
N THR A 91 10.50 16.41 -9.16
CA THR A 91 9.16 16.70 -8.63
C THR A 91 8.45 15.41 -8.23
N THR A 92 8.41 14.41 -9.11
CA THR A 92 7.83 13.10 -8.82
C THR A 92 8.56 12.41 -7.67
N ALA A 93 9.90 12.49 -7.62
CA ALA A 93 10.67 11.90 -6.53
C ALA A 93 10.30 12.49 -5.16
N VAL A 94 10.15 13.82 -5.05
CA VAL A 94 9.69 14.47 -3.81
C VAL A 94 8.24 14.10 -3.49
N SER A 95 7.36 14.15 -4.49
CA SER A 95 5.95 13.83 -4.35
C SER A 95 5.69 12.39 -3.89
N THR A 96 6.60 11.45 -4.18
CA THR A 96 6.52 10.07 -3.68
C THR A 96 7.17 9.89 -2.30
N ALA A 97 8.32 10.53 -2.05
CA ALA A 97 9.06 10.36 -0.80
C ALA A 97 8.32 10.92 0.42
N LEU A 98 7.65 12.07 0.28
CA LEU A 98 6.94 12.72 1.39
C LEU A 98 5.79 11.86 1.92
N PRO A 99 4.86 11.32 1.08
CA PRO A 99 3.85 10.36 1.52
C PRO A 99 4.43 9.15 2.24
N VAL A 100 5.54 8.58 1.75
CA VAL A 100 6.20 7.43 2.38
C VAL A 100 6.65 7.77 3.81
N ILE A 101 7.30 8.91 4.00
CA ILE A 101 7.77 9.37 5.32
C ILE A 101 6.58 9.54 6.27
N ILE A 102 5.54 10.26 5.83
CA ILE A 102 4.35 10.57 6.64
C ILE A 102 3.58 9.29 6.98
N CYS A 103 3.33 8.44 5.99
CA CYS A 103 2.52 7.22 6.14
C CYS A 103 3.25 6.16 6.97
N TYR A 104 4.56 5.97 6.78
CA TYR A 104 5.33 5.06 7.62
C TYR A 104 5.32 5.52 9.09
N TYR A 105 5.58 6.81 9.33
CA TYR A 105 5.62 7.33 10.69
C TYR A 105 4.22 7.30 11.34
N GLY A 106 3.17 7.64 10.60
CA GLY A 106 1.78 7.57 11.07
C GLY A 106 1.29 6.15 11.33
N GLY A 107 1.67 5.17 10.49
CA GLY A 107 1.41 3.75 10.75
C GLY A 107 2.08 3.28 12.05
N CYS A 108 3.35 3.64 12.26
CA CYS A 108 4.05 3.36 13.54
C CYS A 108 3.33 4.02 14.73
N ALA A 109 2.89 5.26 14.57
CA ALA A 109 2.18 6.01 15.60
C ALA A 109 0.89 5.28 16.02
N TYR A 110 0.11 4.78 15.07
CA TYR A 110 -1.07 3.96 15.36
C TYR A 110 -0.73 2.65 16.07
N PHE A 111 0.24 1.89 15.55
CA PHE A 111 0.62 0.60 16.14
C PHE A 111 1.19 0.74 17.54
N SER A 112 1.83 1.86 17.87
CA SER A 112 2.37 2.13 19.22
C SER A 112 1.33 2.10 20.34
N LYS A 113 0.05 2.26 20.00
CA LYS A 113 -1.08 2.23 20.94
C LYS A 113 -1.89 0.93 20.86
N CYS A 114 -1.50 -0.02 20.02
CA CYS A 114 -2.20 -1.29 19.84
C CYS A 114 -1.50 -2.41 20.61
N ALA A 115 -2.21 -3.08 21.53
CA ALA A 115 -1.67 -4.22 22.28
C ALA A 115 -1.31 -5.39 21.33
N GLY A 116 -0.13 -5.98 21.53
CA GLY A 116 0.34 -7.16 20.80
C GLY A 116 0.78 -6.92 19.35
N ARG A 117 0.87 -5.66 18.90
CA ARG A 117 1.39 -5.27 17.59
C ARG A 117 2.71 -4.51 17.75
N GLU A 118 3.66 -5.13 18.43
CA GLU A 118 5.05 -4.68 18.44
C GLU A 118 5.72 -4.98 17.08
N GLU A 119 5.21 -4.43 15.97
CA GLU A 119 6.01 -4.36 14.74
C GLU A 119 7.27 -3.48 14.92
N VAL A 120 7.32 -2.81 16.07
CA VAL A 120 8.33 -1.86 16.52
C VAL A 120 9.35 -2.55 17.45
N SER A 121 9.68 -3.83 17.22
CA SER A 121 10.74 -4.50 17.98
C SER A 121 12.12 -3.89 17.70
N ARG A 122 13.06 -4.09 18.63
CA ARG A 122 14.50 -3.82 18.42
C ARG A 122 15.00 -4.57 17.18
N PHE A 123 16.00 -4.00 16.51
CA PHE A 123 16.64 -4.62 15.34
C PHE A 123 17.21 -5.99 15.72
N ASP A 124 16.69 -7.04 15.09
CA ASP A 124 17.24 -8.39 15.14
C ASP A 124 17.47 -8.87 13.71
N PHE A 125 18.74 -8.98 13.33
CA PHE A 125 19.15 -9.31 11.96
C PHE A 125 18.54 -10.65 11.51
N LYS A 126 18.48 -11.66 12.38
CA LYS A 126 17.95 -12.98 12.05
C LYS A 126 16.46 -12.94 11.72
N THR A 127 15.68 -12.22 12.53
CA THR A 127 14.24 -12.03 12.29
C THR A 127 14.00 -11.19 11.03
N TYR A 128 14.81 -10.16 10.79
CA TYR A 128 14.72 -9.32 9.59
C TYR A 128 14.97 -10.14 8.32
N LEU A 129 16.07 -10.89 8.28
CA LEU A 129 16.41 -11.73 7.14
C LEU A 129 15.33 -12.79 6.90
N LYS A 130 14.81 -13.42 7.96
CA LYS A 130 13.72 -14.39 7.85
C LYS A 130 12.45 -13.80 7.23
N GLN A 131 12.07 -12.56 7.60
CA GLN A 131 10.90 -11.88 7.03
C GLN A 131 11.09 -11.56 5.54
N ILE A 132 12.28 -11.06 5.18
CA ILE A 132 12.62 -10.76 3.79
C ILE A 132 12.62 -12.04 2.95
N CYS A 133 13.35 -13.09 3.37
CA CYS A 133 13.38 -14.37 2.66
C CYS A 133 12.00 -14.98 2.51
N LEU A 134 11.15 -14.90 3.54
CA LEU A 134 9.78 -15.38 3.46
C LEU A 134 8.99 -14.64 2.38
N GLY A 135 9.09 -13.30 2.31
CA GLY A 135 8.45 -12.50 1.27
C GLY A 135 8.92 -12.88 -0.13
N LEU A 136 10.23 -12.98 -0.33
CA LEU A 136 10.84 -13.36 -1.61
C LEU A 136 10.39 -14.76 -2.06
N CYS A 137 10.47 -15.77 -1.19
CA CYS A 137 10.08 -17.13 -1.54
C CYS A 137 8.59 -17.26 -1.88
N LEU A 138 7.72 -16.56 -1.13
CA LEU A 138 6.29 -16.57 -1.40
C LEU A 138 5.92 -15.82 -2.68
N ALA A 139 6.73 -14.85 -3.11
CA ALA A 139 6.48 -14.06 -4.31
C ALA A 139 6.76 -14.81 -5.61
N LEU A 140 7.65 -15.81 -5.63
CA LEU A 140 8.09 -16.46 -6.87
C LEU A 140 6.94 -16.96 -7.78
N PRO A 141 5.88 -17.62 -7.27
CA PRO A 141 4.75 -18.03 -8.12
C PRO A 141 3.99 -16.85 -8.71
N PHE A 142 3.81 -15.79 -7.92
CA PHE A 142 3.09 -14.58 -8.34
C PHE A 142 3.92 -13.76 -9.33
N ALA A 143 5.23 -13.68 -9.12
CA ALA A 143 6.17 -13.07 -10.03
C ALA A 143 6.14 -13.79 -11.39
N ALA A 144 6.15 -15.13 -11.41
CA ALA A 144 6.04 -15.89 -12.64
C ALA A 144 4.74 -15.59 -13.40
N VAL A 145 3.59 -15.56 -12.70
CA VAL A 145 2.29 -15.23 -13.32
C VAL A 145 2.27 -13.79 -13.85
N ASN A 146 2.78 -12.83 -13.06
CA ASN A 146 2.80 -11.42 -13.43
C ASN A 146 3.72 -11.18 -14.65
N THR A 147 4.96 -11.67 -14.60
CA THR A 147 5.90 -11.60 -15.71
C THR A 147 5.33 -12.28 -16.97
N ALA A 148 4.73 -13.46 -16.85
CA ALA A 148 4.14 -14.15 -18.00
C ALA A 148 3.02 -13.32 -18.65
N TYR A 149 2.15 -12.69 -17.84
CA TYR A 149 1.10 -11.81 -18.35
C TYR A 149 1.66 -10.66 -19.19
N PHE A 150 2.67 -9.94 -18.69
CA PHE A 150 3.27 -8.81 -19.41
C PHE A 150 4.06 -9.25 -20.64
N VAL A 151 4.82 -10.35 -20.56
CA VAL A 151 5.52 -10.92 -21.72
C VAL A 151 4.55 -11.36 -22.81
N LEU A 152 3.38 -11.91 -22.46
CA LEU A 152 2.36 -12.30 -23.44
C LEU A 152 1.68 -11.09 -24.11
N GLN A 153 1.67 -9.92 -23.47
CA GLN A 153 1.08 -8.70 -24.04
C GLN A 153 2.07 -7.87 -24.86
N GLY A 154 3.30 -7.69 -24.36
CA GLY A 154 4.29 -6.78 -24.93
C GLY A 154 5.55 -7.44 -25.49
N GLY A 155 5.71 -8.76 -25.32
CA GLY A 155 6.96 -9.47 -25.62
C GLY A 155 8.01 -9.34 -24.51
N ILE A 156 9.19 -9.95 -24.71
CA ILE A 156 10.29 -9.88 -23.75
C ILE A 156 11.12 -8.60 -24.00
N GLN A 157 11.27 -7.78 -22.96
CA GLN A 157 12.16 -6.61 -22.96
C GLN A 157 13.14 -6.71 -21.79
N PHE A 158 14.29 -7.33 -22.05
CA PHE A 158 15.29 -7.53 -21.01
C PHE A 158 16.05 -6.24 -20.71
N ILE A 159 15.92 -5.71 -19.50
CA ILE A 159 16.68 -4.54 -19.04
C ILE A 159 17.79 -4.95 -18.06
N SER A 160 18.68 -4.00 -17.73
CA SER A 160 19.72 -4.21 -16.72
C SER A 160 19.10 -4.69 -15.39
N PRO A 161 19.57 -5.82 -14.82
CA PRO A 161 19.08 -6.31 -13.52
C PRO A 161 19.19 -5.26 -12.41
N LEU A 162 20.23 -4.43 -12.43
CA LEU A 162 20.39 -3.35 -11.45
C LEU A 162 19.30 -2.28 -11.62
N ASN A 163 18.98 -1.91 -12.85
CA ASN A 163 17.94 -0.90 -13.12
C ASN A 163 16.56 -1.44 -12.71
N ALA A 164 16.23 -2.68 -13.11
CA ALA A 164 14.99 -3.35 -12.70
C ALA A 164 14.87 -3.41 -11.16
N ALA A 165 15.96 -3.78 -10.48
CA ALA A 165 16.00 -3.85 -9.03
C ALA A 165 15.77 -2.49 -8.37
N VAL A 166 16.40 -1.44 -8.89
CA VAL A 166 16.26 -0.06 -8.39
C VAL A 166 14.87 0.49 -8.67
N GLU A 167 14.32 0.26 -9.86
CA GLU A 167 12.98 0.73 -10.24
C GLU A 167 11.89 0.06 -9.40
N ALA A 168 12.02 -1.25 -9.13
CA ALA A 168 11.09 -1.99 -8.28
C ALA A 168 11.09 -1.56 -6.80
N LEU A 169 12.12 -0.84 -6.33
CA LEU A 169 12.17 -0.35 -4.94
C LEU A 169 11.02 0.61 -4.65
N ASN A 170 10.70 1.52 -5.58
CA ASN A 170 9.66 2.49 -5.32
C ASN A 170 8.27 1.86 -5.15
N PRO A 171 7.69 1.13 -6.12
CA PRO A 171 6.37 0.53 -5.94
C PRO A 171 6.37 -0.46 -4.76
N GLY A 172 7.42 -1.29 -4.63
CA GLY A 172 7.53 -2.26 -3.54
C GLY A 172 7.56 -1.66 -2.13
N ILE A 173 8.14 -0.46 -1.95
CA ILE A 173 8.18 0.23 -0.66
C ILE A 173 6.99 1.17 -0.49
N SER A 174 6.77 2.07 -1.45
CA SER A 174 5.81 3.17 -1.30
C SER A 174 4.37 2.67 -1.21
N GLU A 175 3.97 1.75 -2.08
CA GLU A 175 2.59 1.25 -2.10
C GLU A 175 2.26 0.41 -0.88
N GLU A 176 3.22 -0.38 -0.40
CA GLU A 176 3.08 -1.17 0.83
C GLU A 176 3.03 -0.28 2.07
N ILE A 177 3.79 0.81 2.11
CA ILE A 177 3.76 1.75 3.24
C ILE A 177 2.47 2.56 3.26
N ILE A 178 2.11 3.16 2.13
CA ILE A 178 0.97 4.07 2.02
C ILE A 178 -0.32 3.26 2.12
N PHE A 179 -0.58 2.35 1.19
CA PHE A 179 -1.91 1.75 1.05
C PHE A 179 -2.13 0.52 1.93
N ARG A 180 -1.07 -0.12 2.47
CA ARG A 180 -1.23 -1.30 3.35
C ARG A 180 -0.87 -0.96 4.78
N PHE A 181 0.37 -0.59 5.07
CA PHE A 181 0.86 -0.44 6.44
C PHE A 181 0.16 0.70 7.19
N ALA A 182 0.06 1.90 6.60
CA ALA A 182 -0.63 3.02 7.24
C ALA A 182 -2.13 2.74 7.41
N VAL A 183 -2.77 2.15 6.40
CA VAL A 183 -4.19 1.74 6.44
C VAL A 183 -4.44 0.66 7.50
N LEU A 184 -3.57 -0.34 7.61
CA LEU A 184 -3.65 -1.37 8.65
C LEU A 184 -3.42 -0.79 10.04
N GLY A 185 -2.50 0.15 10.18
CA GLY A 185 -2.28 0.91 11.42
C GLY A 185 -3.56 1.63 11.84
N PHE A 186 -4.16 2.40 10.92
CA PHE A 186 -5.45 3.06 11.13
C PHE A 186 -6.54 2.07 11.56
N CYS A 187 -6.70 0.96 10.82
CA CYS A 187 -7.70 -0.06 11.14
C CYS A 187 -7.45 -0.69 12.52
N SER A 188 -6.20 -0.97 12.86
CA SER A 188 -5.84 -1.57 14.14
C SER A 188 -6.15 -0.64 15.30
N PHE A 189 -5.95 0.67 15.12
CA PHE A 189 -6.22 1.66 16.15
C PHE A 189 -7.71 1.99 16.33
N TYR A 190 -8.45 2.11 15.22
CA TYR A 190 -9.85 2.56 15.27
C TYR A 190 -10.88 1.43 15.25
N LEU A 191 -10.58 0.30 14.63
CA LEU A 191 -11.56 -0.75 14.34
C LEU A 191 -11.39 -1.97 15.24
N LYS A 192 -10.16 -2.41 15.53
CA LYS A 192 -9.88 -3.70 16.18
C LYS A 192 -10.69 -3.93 17.47
N GLU A 193 -10.68 -2.98 18.40
CA GLU A 193 -11.40 -3.09 19.69
C GLU A 193 -12.91 -2.80 19.57
N ARG A 194 -13.37 -2.38 18.39
CA ARG A 194 -14.74 -1.93 18.11
C ARG A 194 -15.49 -2.88 17.19
N MET A 195 -14.99 -4.08 16.92
CA MET A 195 -15.72 -5.07 16.13
C MET A 195 -15.22 -6.47 16.43
N SER A 196 -15.90 -7.49 15.88
CA SER A 196 -15.42 -8.87 15.97
C SER A 196 -14.12 -9.03 15.17
N GLU A 197 -13.27 -9.99 15.57
CA GLU A 197 -12.02 -10.29 14.84
C GLU A 197 -12.25 -10.63 13.37
N CYS A 198 -13.38 -11.28 13.06
CA CYS A 198 -13.79 -11.55 11.67
C CYS A 198 -14.06 -10.25 10.92
N ALA A 199 -14.90 -9.36 11.46
CA ALA A 199 -15.20 -8.07 10.84
C ALA A 199 -13.96 -7.20 10.67
N TYR A 200 -13.10 -7.10 11.70
CA TYR A 200 -11.83 -6.37 11.62
C TYR A 200 -10.94 -6.93 10.52
N THR A 201 -10.83 -8.25 10.42
CA THR A 201 -10.04 -8.90 9.37
C THR A 201 -10.58 -8.58 7.99
N VAL A 202 -11.89 -8.75 7.77
CA VAL A 202 -12.51 -8.49 6.47
C VAL A 202 -12.38 -7.02 6.09
N TYR A 203 -12.70 -6.10 7.00
CA TYR A 203 -12.70 -4.66 6.73
C TYR A 203 -11.30 -4.11 6.50
N SER A 204 -10.31 -4.54 7.29
CA SER A 204 -8.92 -4.14 7.05
C SER A 204 -8.41 -4.66 5.71
N CYS A 205 -8.73 -5.90 5.32
CA CYS A 205 -8.40 -6.42 4.00
C CYS A 205 -9.08 -5.62 2.88
N ILE A 206 -10.39 -5.32 3.01
CA ILE A 206 -11.11 -4.52 2.01
C ILE A 206 -10.45 -3.14 1.84
N LEU A 207 -10.14 -2.44 2.93
CA LEU A 207 -9.55 -1.10 2.87
C LEU A 207 -8.11 -1.09 2.34
N MET A 208 -7.33 -2.15 2.57
CA MET A 208 -5.97 -2.28 2.03
C MET A 208 -5.95 -2.67 0.55
N VAL A 209 -6.96 -3.40 0.07
CA VAL A 209 -6.95 -4.00 -1.28
C VAL A 209 -7.79 -3.19 -2.26
N ILE A 210 -9.08 -2.99 -1.98
CA ILE A 210 -10.03 -2.49 -2.98
C ILE A 210 -9.72 -1.06 -3.43
N PRO A 211 -9.55 -0.07 -2.52
CA PRO A 211 -9.24 1.30 -2.94
C PRO A 211 -7.96 1.37 -3.78
N HIS A 212 -6.93 0.65 -3.37
CA HIS A 212 -5.66 0.63 -4.08
C HIS A 212 -5.75 -0.07 -5.46
N SER A 213 -6.45 -1.20 -5.58
CA SER A 213 -6.65 -1.82 -6.90
C SER A 213 -7.50 -0.93 -7.82
N LEU A 214 -8.47 -0.18 -7.28
CA LEU A 214 -9.32 0.72 -8.07
C LEU A 214 -8.57 1.93 -8.63
N ILE A 215 -7.59 2.48 -7.91
CA ILE A 215 -6.86 3.70 -8.38
C ILE A 215 -6.00 3.45 -9.62
N HIS A 216 -5.67 2.20 -9.97
CA HIS A 216 -4.98 1.85 -11.22
C HIS A 216 -5.88 1.85 -12.46
N LEU A 217 -7.20 1.89 -12.29
CA LEU A 217 -8.15 1.53 -13.35
C LEU A 217 -8.93 2.67 -14.03
N PRO A 218 -8.94 3.94 -13.61
CA PRO A 218 -9.85 4.92 -14.22
C PRO A 218 -9.72 5.05 -15.74
N ASP A 219 -8.50 5.13 -16.27
CA ASP A 219 -8.30 5.24 -17.72
C ASP A 219 -8.66 3.91 -18.42
N ALA A 220 -8.27 2.77 -17.86
CA ALA A 220 -8.62 1.44 -18.38
C ALA A 220 -10.14 1.18 -18.42
N ILE A 221 -10.90 1.71 -17.45
CA ILE A 221 -12.36 1.62 -17.42
C ILE A 221 -12.98 2.36 -18.60
N LEU A 222 -12.42 3.51 -18.98
CA LEU A 222 -12.91 4.29 -20.12
C LEU A 222 -12.56 3.63 -21.45
N GLU A 223 -11.40 2.98 -21.53
CA GLU A 223 -10.95 2.27 -22.74
C GLU A 223 -11.68 0.93 -22.96
N SER A 224 -11.76 0.09 -21.92
CA SER A 224 -12.44 -1.22 -21.99
C SER A 224 -12.99 -1.62 -20.61
N PRO A 225 -14.27 -1.32 -20.32
CA PRO A 225 -14.88 -1.63 -19.02
C PRO A 225 -14.80 -3.11 -18.63
N ALA A 226 -14.99 -4.01 -19.59
CA ALA A 226 -14.95 -5.45 -19.33
C ALA A 226 -13.53 -5.93 -18.98
N SER A 227 -12.52 -5.49 -19.74
CA SER A 227 -11.11 -5.81 -19.45
C SER A 227 -10.66 -5.19 -18.12
N ALA A 228 -11.09 -3.95 -17.83
CA ALA A 228 -10.78 -3.28 -16.58
C ALA A 228 -11.40 -4.00 -15.37
N LEU A 229 -12.64 -4.52 -15.49
CA LEU A 229 -13.26 -5.33 -14.45
C LEU A 229 -12.51 -6.65 -14.23
N PHE A 230 -12.08 -7.32 -15.30
CA PHE A 230 -11.27 -8.52 -15.19
C PHE A 230 -9.92 -8.24 -14.51
N LEU A 231 -9.26 -7.14 -14.90
CA LEU A 231 -8.01 -6.70 -14.29
C LEU A 231 -8.21 -6.33 -12.82
N PHE A 232 -9.31 -5.68 -12.46
CA PHE A 232 -9.68 -5.37 -11.08
C PHE A 232 -9.78 -6.62 -10.20
N ILE A 233 -10.55 -7.61 -10.64
CA ILE A 233 -10.76 -8.86 -9.90
C ILE A 233 -9.42 -9.59 -9.75
N THR A 234 -8.66 -9.69 -10.83
CA THR A 234 -7.36 -10.37 -10.86
C THR A 234 -6.35 -9.68 -9.94
N THR A 235 -6.24 -8.35 -10.03
CA THR A 235 -5.33 -7.57 -9.18
C THR A 235 -5.71 -7.65 -7.70
N CYS A 236 -7.00 -7.62 -7.37
CA CYS A 236 -7.46 -7.81 -5.99
C CYS A 236 -7.12 -9.20 -5.45
N LEU A 237 -7.44 -10.26 -6.18
CA LEU A 237 -7.37 -11.63 -5.67
C LEU A 237 -5.96 -12.23 -5.74
N ILE A 238 -5.23 -11.99 -6.82
CA ILE A 238 -3.92 -12.59 -7.07
C ILE A 238 -2.81 -11.77 -6.43
N PHE A 239 -2.89 -10.44 -6.41
CA PHE A 239 -1.79 -9.61 -5.92
C PHE A 239 -2.15 -8.91 -4.60
N GLY A 240 -3.22 -8.13 -4.57
CA GLY A 240 -3.59 -7.30 -3.42
C GLY A 240 -3.90 -8.10 -2.15
N LEU A 241 -4.76 -9.13 -2.24
CA LEU A 241 -5.16 -9.91 -1.07
C LEU A 241 -3.99 -10.70 -0.46
N PRO A 242 -3.14 -11.41 -1.22
CA PRO A 242 -1.94 -12.05 -0.66
C PRO A 242 -1.00 -11.06 0.04
N MET A 243 -0.75 -9.88 -0.55
CA MET A 243 0.07 -8.83 0.08
C MET A 243 -0.57 -8.33 1.38
N ALA A 244 -1.88 -8.06 1.40
CA ALA A 244 -2.60 -7.63 2.59
C ALA A 244 -2.57 -8.69 3.71
N VAL A 245 -2.74 -9.96 3.37
CA VAL A 245 -2.64 -11.08 4.33
C VAL A 245 -1.21 -11.21 4.86
N LEU A 246 -0.21 -11.09 3.98
CA LEU A 246 1.19 -11.15 4.36
C LEU A 246 1.58 -9.99 5.28
N MET A 247 1.17 -8.76 4.95
CA MET A 247 1.30 -7.57 5.79
C MET A 247 0.71 -7.83 7.18
N LYS A 248 -0.55 -8.28 7.25
CA LYS A 248 -1.23 -8.49 8.54
C LYS A 248 -0.59 -9.59 9.38
N LYS A 249 -0.07 -10.66 8.77
CA LYS A 249 0.45 -11.86 9.47
C LYS A 249 1.95 -11.83 9.73
N LYS A 250 2.73 -11.16 8.88
CA LYS A 250 4.21 -11.22 8.86
C LYS A 250 4.87 -9.84 8.84
N GLY A 251 4.08 -8.76 8.74
CA GLY A 251 4.52 -7.37 8.84
C GLY A 251 5.09 -6.80 7.54
N LEU A 252 5.38 -5.49 7.60
CA LEU A 252 5.81 -4.66 6.47
C LEU A 252 6.98 -5.24 5.67
N ARG A 253 8.02 -5.76 6.34
CA ARG A 253 9.23 -6.25 5.65
C ARG A 253 8.95 -7.40 4.68
N SER A 254 8.08 -8.33 5.09
CA SER A 254 7.71 -9.47 4.25
C SER A 254 6.88 -9.01 3.06
N ALA A 255 5.96 -8.05 3.28
CA ALA A 255 5.11 -7.49 2.23
C ALA A 255 5.92 -6.69 1.20
N VAL A 256 6.84 -5.82 1.64
CA VAL A 256 7.76 -5.07 0.76
C VAL A 256 8.61 -6.03 -0.07
N ALA A 257 9.23 -7.04 0.55
CA ALA A 257 10.04 -8.01 -0.17
C ALA A 257 9.22 -8.81 -1.19
N PHE A 258 7.98 -9.16 -0.85
CA PHE A 258 7.07 -9.86 -1.75
C PHE A 258 6.71 -9.00 -2.97
N HIS A 259 6.28 -7.76 -2.74
CA HIS A 259 5.90 -6.84 -3.81
C HIS A 259 7.12 -6.49 -4.69
N TRP A 260 8.23 -6.09 -4.07
CA TRP A 260 9.48 -5.81 -4.79
C TRP A 260 9.91 -6.96 -5.69
N CYS A 261 9.79 -8.22 -5.25
CA CYS A 261 10.17 -9.37 -6.06
C CYS A 261 9.29 -9.56 -7.29
N ILE A 262 7.98 -9.31 -7.18
CA ILE A 262 7.05 -9.38 -8.32
C ILE A 262 7.43 -8.33 -9.35
N ASP A 263 7.59 -7.09 -8.90
CA ASP A 263 7.90 -5.96 -9.78
C ASP A 263 9.30 -6.04 -10.37
N PHE A 264 10.29 -6.49 -9.61
CA PHE A 264 11.63 -6.75 -10.09
C PHE A 264 11.62 -7.75 -11.25
N MET A 265 10.92 -8.87 -11.08
CA MET A 265 10.82 -9.90 -12.12
C MET A 265 10.00 -9.41 -13.30
N ARG A 266 8.94 -8.63 -13.09
CA ARG A 266 8.23 -7.96 -14.19
C ARG A 266 9.21 -7.09 -14.97
N PHE A 267 9.80 -6.08 -14.34
CA PHE A 267 10.66 -5.09 -14.98
C PHE A 267 11.89 -5.72 -15.64
N LEU A 268 12.46 -6.79 -15.08
CA LEU A 268 13.59 -7.50 -15.66
C LEU A 268 13.25 -8.11 -17.04
N PHE A 269 12.01 -8.55 -17.24
CA PHE A 269 11.60 -9.31 -18.43
C PHE A 269 10.62 -8.57 -19.35
N GLY A 270 9.95 -7.51 -18.89
CA GLY A 270 9.06 -6.68 -19.73
C GLY A 270 8.13 -5.76 -18.93
N TYR A 271 7.68 -4.68 -19.59
CA TYR A 271 6.69 -3.72 -19.10
C TYR A 271 5.41 -3.80 -19.91
#